data_AF-A0A9P7QZ03-F1
#
_entry.id   AF-A0A9P7QZ03-F1
#
_cell.length_a   1.000
_cell.length_b   1.000
_cell.length_c   1.000
_cell.angle_alpha   90.00
_cell.angle_beta   90.00
_cell.angle_gamma   90.00
#
_symmetry.space_group_name_H-M   'P 1'
#
loop_
_entity.id
_entity.type
_entity.pdbx_description
1 polymer ?
#
loop_
_entity_poly.entity_id
_entity_poly.type
_entity_poly.pdbx_seq_one_letter_code
_entity_poly.pdbx_strand_id
1 'polypeptide(L)'
;MKFLHILSYCVIASGLAVPNTAPEAEVSVRNPAETVPVRTDTFSSAGIFSRDQSKAWREAEKVVGQPLKHGKVYYFMSCNPAYRNHYNTRDAYLKYVISQTDCVHVGLVVGKTSRWFKKFEAEYLHVRVDVDNRPDEWYQSRHDWDGPIIDQRITFGGMTDSTSISKLWKAGKKWVKDAGNRMDADWNCLQYYRYLVSLI
;
A
#
# COMPACT_ATOMS: atom_id res chain seq x y z
N MET A 1 14.77 -25.60 48.94
CA MET A 1 13.69 -24.58 49.00
C MET A 1 12.99 -24.60 47.65
N LYS A 2 11.72 -25.04 47.60
CA LYS A 2 10.52 -24.19 47.36
C LYS A 2 10.49 -23.64 45.92
N PHE A 3 9.44 -23.73 45.11
CA PHE A 3 8.04 -24.16 45.27
C PHE A 3 7.35 -24.00 43.90
N LEU A 4 6.27 -24.76 43.67
CA LEU A 4 5.02 -24.44 42.93
C LEU A 4 5.11 -24.23 41.40
N HIS A 5 4.45 -25.00 40.52
CA HIS A 5 3.05 -25.47 40.41
C HIS A 5 2.12 -24.55 39.59
N ILE A 6 1.19 -25.24 38.90
CA ILE A 6 -0.16 -24.86 38.42
C ILE A 6 -0.19 -24.51 36.91
N LEU A 7 -0.71 -25.38 36.01
CA LEU A 7 -2.14 -25.74 35.75
C LEU A 7 -2.93 -24.47 35.31
N SER A 8 -3.87 -24.41 34.37
CA SER A 8 -4.81 -25.39 33.82
C SER A 8 -5.78 -24.60 32.90
N TYR A 9 -6.28 -25.25 31.83
CA TYR A 9 -7.67 -25.17 31.31
C TYR A 9 -8.10 -23.85 30.62
N CYS A 10 -9.07 -23.74 29.71
CA CYS A 10 -10.10 -24.61 29.12
C CYS A 10 -10.68 -23.85 27.89
N VAL A 11 -10.93 -24.49 26.75
CA VAL A 11 -12.25 -25.00 26.26
C VAL A 11 -13.18 -23.97 25.58
N ILE A 12 -13.33 -24.18 24.27
CA ILE A 12 -14.58 -24.29 23.44
C ILE A 12 -15.60 -23.12 23.47
N ALA A 13 -15.96 -22.59 22.29
CA ALA A 13 -17.31 -22.77 21.71
C ALA A 13 -17.54 -22.00 20.41
N SER A 14 -18.13 -22.73 19.46
CA SER A 14 -18.61 -22.37 18.13
C SER A 14 -19.80 -21.40 18.16
N GLY A 15 -20.03 -20.71 17.03
CA GLY A 15 -21.28 -19.99 16.78
C GLY A 15 -21.49 -19.68 15.31
N LEU A 16 -22.04 -20.64 14.56
CA LEU A 16 -22.70 -20.43 13.27
C LEU A 16 -24.05 -19.75 13.51
N ALA A 17 -24.38 -18.70 12.75
CA ALA A 17 -25.77 -18.37 12.42
C ALA A 17 -25.82 -17.43 11.21
N VAL A 18 -26.17 -17.99 10.05
CA VAL A 18 -26.85 -17.28 8.96
C VAL A 18 -28.34 -17.57 9.12
N PRO A 19 -29.21 -16.58 8.89
CA PRO A 19 -30.37 -16.88 8.05
C PRO A 19 -30.58 -15.85 6.92
N ASN A 20 -30.90 -16.41 5.75
CA ASN A 20 -31.55 -15.80 4.60
C ASN A 20 -32.89 -15.14 4.99
N THR A 21 -33.30 -14.08 4.27
CA THR A 21 -34.44 -14.06 3.31
C THR A 21 -34.77 -12.63 2.84
N ALA A 22 -34.81 -12.42 1.52
CA ALA A 22 -35.62 -11.40 0.84
C ALA A 22 -37.06 -11.98 0.64
N PRO A 23 -38.12 -11.29 0.11
CA PRO A 23 -38.09 -10.15 -0.82
C PRO A 23 -39.24 -9.07 -0.78
N GLU A 24 -39.05 -8.04 -1.61
CA GLU A 24 -39.99 -7.27 -2.48
C GLU A 24 -41.20 -6.45 -1.97
N ALA A 25 -41.17 -5.14 -2.28
CA ALA A 25 -42.18 -4.30 -2.99
C ALA A 25 -42.17 -2.83 -2.46
N GLU A 26 -42.51 -1.74 -3.14
CA GLU A 26 -42.35 -1.20 -4.51
C GLU A 26 -42.74 0.32 -4.38
N VAL A 27 -42.27 1.19 -5.30
CA VAL A 27 -42.80 2.54 -5.64
C VAL A 27 -42.37 3.82 -4.85
N SER A 28 -41.32 4.47 -5.40
CA SER A 28 -41.20 5.87 -5.91
C SER A 28 -41.56 7.12 -5.08
N VAL A 29 -40.55 7.99 -4.83
CA VAL A 29 -40.60 9.47 -5.04
C VAL A 29 -39.20 9.98 -5.45
N ARG A 30 -39.12 10.87 -6.46
CA ARG A 30 -37.87 11.50 -6.97
C ARG A 30 -37.38 12.65 -6.08
N ASN A 31 -36.09 12.57 -5.72
CA ASN A 31 -35.04 13.59 -5.44
C ASN A 31 -35.35 14.90 -4.67
N PRO A 32 -34.43 15.24 -3.76
CA PRO A 32 -33.39 16.22 -4.08
C PRO A 32 -32.01 15.57 -4.05
N ALA A 33 -31.11 16.04 -4.92
CA ALA A 33 -29.79 15.49 -5.16
C ALA A 33 -29.03 15.15 -3.87
N GLU A 34 -29.00 13.87 -3.51
CA GLU A 34 -28.11 13.36 -2.49
C GLU A 34 -26.70 13.40 -3.04
N THR A 35 -25.88 14.20 -2.37
CA THR A 35 -24.42 14.12 -2.34
C THR A 35 -24.01 12.68 -2.49
N VAL A 36 -23.50 12.31 -3.67
CA VAL A 36 -23.01 10.96 -3.94
C VAL A 36 -21.99 10.68 -2.84
N PRO A 37 -22.23 9.71 -1.94
CA PRO A 37 -21.20 9.28 -1.03
C PRO A 37 -20.15 8.68 -1.95
N VAL A 38 -19.01 9.37 -2.09
CA VAL A 38 -17.84 8.89 -2.80
C VAL A 38 -17.63 7.47 -2.31
N ARG A 39 -17.88 6.53 -3.23
CA ARG A 39 -17.69 5.09 -3.05
C ARG A 39 -16.43 4.94 -2.22
N THR A 40 -16.58 4.45 -0.99
CA THR A 40 -15.44 4.03 -0.20
C THR A 40 -14.79 2.93 -1.00
N ASP A 41 -13.79 3.28 -1.81
CA ASP A 41 -12.83 2.32 -2.31
C ASP A 41 -12.24 1.69 -1.07
N THR A 42 -12.80 0.54 -0.72
CA THR A 42 -12.26 -0.35 0.28
C THR A 42 -10.90 -0.75 -0.25
N PHE A 43 -9.87 -0.39 0.52
CA PHE A 43 -8.60 -1.10 0.47
C PHE A 43 -8.98 -2.59 0.63
N SER A 44 -8.62 -3.40 -0.36
CA SER A 44 -9.01 -4.79 -0.63
C SER A 44 -10.31 -5.37 -0.02
N SER A 45 -11.29 -5.73 -0.86
CA SER A 45 -12.39 -6.65 -0.51
C SER A 45 -11.95 -8.11 -0.33
N ALA A 46 -10.65 -8.43 -0.50
CA ALA A 46 -10.10 -9.77 -0.27
C ALA A 46 -9.58 -9.98 1.15
N GLY A 47 -9.72 -9.00 2.05
CA GLY A 47 -9.89 -9.19 3.49
C GLY A 47 -9.08 -10.32 4.14
N ILE A 48 -7.77 -10.39 3.93
CA ILE A 48 -6.87 -10.99 4.91
C ILE A 48 -6.05 -9.82 5.42
N PHE A 49 -6.63 -9.15 6.41
CA PHE A 49 -6.07 -8.06 7.22
C PHE A 49 -4.56 -7.84 7.02
N SER A 50 -4.15 -6.59 6.74
CA SER A 50 -2.82 -6.11 7.14
C SER A 50 -2.56 -6.64 8.55
N ARG A 51 -1.58 -7.54 8.71
CA ARG A 51 -1.45 -8.39 9.91
C ARG A 51 -1.35 -7.59 11.20
N ASP A 52 -0.86 -6.34 11.15
CA ASP A 52 -0.92 -5.40 12.28
C ASP A 52 -1.09 -3.95 11.80
N GLN A 53 -2.33 -3.55 11.51
CA GLN A 53 -2.70 -2.17 11.13
C GLN A 53 -2.32 -1.12 12.20
N SER A 54 -2.17 -1.54 13.46
CA SER A 54 -1.78 -0.64 14.55
C SER A 54 -0.28 -0.40 14.55
N LYS A 55 0.53 -1.41 14.20
CA LYS A 55 1.96 -1.24 13.91
C LYS A 55 2.17 -0.33 12.71
N ALA A 56 1.45 -0.56 11.62
CA ALA A 56 1.51 0.30 10.44
C ALA A 56 1.23 1.77 10.78
N TRP A 57 0.25 2.03 11.65
CA TRP A 57 -0.03 3.38 12.18
C TRP A 57 1.17 3.97 12.91
N ARG A 58 1.76 3.23 13.86
CA ARG A 58 2.91 3.70 14.65
C ARG A 58 4.12 3.99 13.79
N GLU A 59 4.41 3.14 12.80
CA GLU A 59 5.53 3.35 11.88
C GLU A 59 5.30 4.57 10.98
N ALA A 60 4.07 4.77 10.51
CA ALA A 60 3.70 5.97 9.77
C ALA A 60 3.82 7.24 10.63
N GLU A 61 3.37 7.24 11.89
CA GLU A 61 3.55 8.39 12.82
C GLU A 61 5.02 8.75 13.02
N LYS A 62 5.90 7.76 13.21
CA LYS A 62 7.35 8.00 13.36
C LYS A 62 7.93 8.73 12.16
N VAL A 63 7.53 8.33 10.95
CA VAL A 63 8.05 8.90 9.70
C VAL A 63 7.43 10.27 9.38
N VAL A 64 6.14 10.45 9.69
CA VAL A 64 5.46 11.75 9.55
C VAL A 64 5.96 12.75 10.60
N GLY A 65 6.47 12.30 11.75
CA GLY A 65 7.00 13.13 12.82
C GLY A 65 5.93 13.79 13.70
N GLN A 66 4.66 13.44 13.51
CA GLN A 66 3.51 13.95 14.26
C GLN A 66 2.36 12.92 14.23
N PRO A 67 1.38 13.02 15.14
CA PRO A 67 0.22 12.14 15.13
C PRO A 67 -0.54 12.18 13.80
N LEU A 68 -0.95 11.01 13.31
CA LEU A 68 -1.77 10.94 12.09
C LEU A 68 -3.19 11.43 12.36
N LYS A 69 -3.79 12.07 11.36
CA LYS A 69 -5.19 12.47 11.35
C LYS A 69 -6.05 11.29 10.95
N HIS A 70 -7.12 11.05 11.70
CA HIS A 70 -8.11 10.03 11.38
C HIS A 70 -8.86 10.30 10.07
N GLY A 71 -9.21 9.23 9.36
CA GLY A 71 -10.00 9.29 8.12
C GLY A 71 -9.28 9.90 6.92
N LYS A 72 -7.97 10.16 7.01
CA LYS A 72 -7.13 10.69 5.93
C LYS A 72 -6.35 9.60 5.21
N VAL A 73 -5.97 9.90 3.97
CA VAL A 73 -5.04 9.09 3.18
C VAL A 73 -3.64 9.65 3.34
N TYR A 74 -2.68 8.75 3.54
CA TYR A 74 -1.25 9.06 3.59
C TYR A 74 -0.52 8.26 2.52
N TYR A 75 0.50 8.87 1.94
CA TYR A 75 1.38 8.18 1.01
C TYR A 75 2.86 8.45 1.32
N PHE A 76 3.68 7.46 1.02
CA PHE A 76 5.10 7.40 1.32
C PHE A 76 5.86 6.81 0.15
N MET A 77 7.11 7.23 -0.03
CA MET A 77 8.07 6.51 -0.86
C MET A 77 8.69 5.40 -0.01
N SER A 78 8.52 4.14 -0.40
CA SER A 78 9.41 3.07 0.10
C SER A 78 10.70 3.08 -0.72
N CYS A 79 11.82 2.82 -0.06
CA CYS A 79 13.14 2.85 -0.65
C CYS A 79 13.98 1.69 -0.12
N ASN A 80 14.52 0.92 -1.06
CA ASN A 80 15.60 -0.03 -0.82
C ASN A 80 16.93 0.73 -0.96
N PRO A 81 17.70 0.92 0.12
CA PRO A 81 18.91 1.74 0.08
C PRO A 81 19.96 1.21 -0.89
N ALA A 82 20.69 2.14 -1.51
CA ALA A 82 21.86 1.81 -2.30
C ALA A 82 23.09 1.61 -1.41
N TYR A 83 23.67 0.42 -1.48
CA TYR A 83 24.99 0.12 -0.90
C TYR A 83 26.13 0.41 -1.87
N ARG A 84 27.37 0.46 -1.35
CA ARG A 84 28.59 0.88 -2.08
C ARG A 84 28.77 0.21 -3.46
N ASN A 85 28.43 -1.05 -3.59
CA ASN A 85 28.53 -1.81 -4.84
C ASN A 85 27.57 -1.30 -5.94
N HIS A 86 26.44 -0.70 -5.57
CA HIS A 86 25.43 -0.23 -6.53
C HIS A 86 25.81 1.07 -7.24
N TYR A 87 26.62 1.92 -6.59
CA TYR A 87 27.03 3.21 -7.17
C TYR A 87 27.89 3.06 -8.43
N ASN A 88 28.47 1.88 -8.66
CA ASN A 88 29.27 1.57 -9.84
C ASN A 88 28.47 0.89 -10.97
N THR A 89 27.13 0.85 -10.86
CA THR A 89 26.29 0.24 -11.90
C THR A 89 26.44 0.93 -13.27
N ARG A 90 26.37 0.14 -14.34
CA ARG A 90 26.31 0.62 -15.73
C ARG A 90 24.87 0.80 -16.21
N ASP A 91 23.89 0.28 -15.47
CA ASP A 91 22.49 0.35 -15.86
C ASP A 91 21.98 1.79 -15.73
N ALA A 92 21.63 2.41 -16.86
CA ALA A 92 21.25 3.82 -16.89
C ALA A 92 20.04 4.13 -15.98
N TYR A 93 19.06 3.22 -15.96
CA TYR A 93 17.87 3.34 -15.13
C TYR A 93 18.24 3.32 -13.63
N LEU A 94 19.09 2.38 -13.21
CA LEU A 94 19.48 2.23 -11.81
C LEU A 94 20.37 3.39 -11.36
N LYS A 95 21.31 3.81 -12.23
CA LYS A 95 22.16 4.98 -11.99
C LYS A 95 21.33 6.24 -11.76
N TYR A 96 20.29 6.45 -12.56
CA TYR A 96 19.38 7.57 -12.38
C TYR A 96 18.68 7.50 -11.01
N VAL A 97 18.04 6.38 -10.68
CA VAL A 97 17.32 6.21 -9.40
C VAL A 97 18.24 6.45 -8.21
N ILE A 98 19.43 5.85 -8.20
CA ILE A 98 20.43 6.04 -7.12
C ILE A 98 20.82 7.51 -7.02
N SER A 99 21.15 8.17 -8.14
CA SER A 99 21.56 9.58 -8.11
C SER A 99 20.50 10.54 -7.57
N GLN A 100 19.22 10.17 -7.68
CA GLN A 100 18.10 11.02 -7.28
C GLN A 100 17.62 10.73 -5.86
N THR A 101 17.91 9.53 -5.34
CA THR A 101 17.24 9.04 -4.13
C THR A 101 18.13 8.29 -3.16
N ASP A 102 19.37 7.93 -3.51
CA ASP A 102 20.21 6.96 -2.79
C ASP A 102 19.55 5.59 -2.58
N CYS A 103 18.61 5.22 -3.47
CA CYS A 103 17.90 3.95 -3.45
C CYS A 103 18.22 3.14 -4.71
N VAL A 104 18.31 1.82 -4.59
CA VAL A 104 18.34 0.91 -5.75
C VAL A 104 16.95 0.61 -6.29
N HIS A 105 15.93 0.77 -5.45
CA HIS A 105 14.55 0.56 -5.83
C HIS A 105 13.63 1.42 -4.97
N VAL A 106 12.57 1.93 -5.58
CA VAL A 106 11.53 2.68 -4.88
C VAL A 106 10.15 2.17 -5.24
N GLY A 107 9.19 2.41 -4.35
CA GLY A 107 7.78 2.16 -4.61
C GLY A 107 6.88 3.05 -3.76
N LEU A 108 5.58 2.94 -4.00
CA LEU A 108 4.56 3.73 -3.31
C LEU A 108 3.95 2.90 -2.18
N VAL A 109 4.03 3.39 -0.96
CA VAL A 109 3.13 2.95 0.12
C VAL A 109 2.01 3.97 0.20
N VAL A 110 0.77 3.52 0.12
CA VAL A 110 -0.40 4.39 0.19
C VAL A 110 -1.47 3.71 1.02
N GLY A 111 -2.05 4.45 1.97
CA GLY A 111 -2.98 3.89 2.92
C GLY A 111 -3.97 4.89 3.47
N LYS A 112 -5.02 4.37 4.10
CA LYS A 112 -6.04 5.17 4.78
C LYS A 112 -6.06 4.86 6.27
N THR A 113 -6.15 5.93 7.03
CA THR A 113 -6.35 5.87 8.47
C THR A 113 -7.82 5.61 8.80
N SER A 114 -8.07 4.77 9.80
CA SER A 114 -9.42 4.58 10.34
C SER A 114 -9.97 5.89 10.92
N ARG A 115 -11.29 6.08 10.85
CA ARG A 115 -11.98 7.25 11.41
C ARG A 115 -12.00 7.28 12.93
N TRP A 116 -11.92 6.11 13.58
CA TRP A 116 -12.18 5.98 15.01
C TRP A 116 -11.07 5.23 15.77
N PHE A 117 -10.23 4.48 15.07
CA PHE A 117 -9.18 3.67 15.68
C PHE A 117 -7.81 4.06 15.14
N LYS A 118 -6.75 3.80 15.90
CA LYS A 118 -5.35 3.93 15.44
C LYS A 118 -4.97 2.76 14.53
N LYS A 119 -5.63 2.67 13.38
CA LYS A 119 -5.42 1.66 12.36
C LYS A 119 -5.07 2.34 11.05
N PHE A 120 -3.99 1.92 10.43
CA PHE A 120 -3.57 2.36 9.11
C PHE A 120 -3.60 1.16 8.17
N GLU A 121 -4.51 1.20 7.20
CA GLU A 121 -4.64 0.17 6.18
C GLU A 121 -3.95 0.68 4.93
N ALA A 122 -2.85 0.03 4.55
CA ALA A 122 -1.98 0.51 3.50
C ALA A 122 -1.55 -0.62 2.59
N GLU A 123 -1.16 -0.24 1.39
CA GLU A 123 -0.66 -1.14 0.38
C GLU A 123 0.61 -0.58 -0.22
N TYR A 124 1.49 -1.50 -0.59
CA TYR A 124 2.73 -1.24 -1.28
C TYR A 124 2.61 -1.60 -2.76
N LEU A 125 2.74 -0.59 -3.62
CA LEU A 125 2.73 -0.71 -5.07
C LEU A 125 4.12 -0.39 -5.62
N HIS A 126 4.68 -1.28 -6.43
CA HIS A 126 5.96 -1.02 -7.09
C HIS A 126 6.06 -1.81 -8.40
N VAL A 127 7.02 -1.41 -9.23
CA VAL A 127 7.42 -2.18 -10.42
C VAL A 127 8.68 -2.99 -10.15
N ARG A 128 8.91 -4.06 -10.91
CA ARG A 128 10.16 -4.82 -10.98
C ARG A 128 10.35 -5.31 -12.40
N VAL A 129 11.55 -5.75 -12.69
CA VAL A 129 11.86 -6.49 -13.91
C VAL A 129 11.72 -7.98 -13.61
N ASP A 130 11.04 -8.73 -14.48
CA ASP A 130 10.93 -10.19 -14.33
C ASP A 130 12.23 -10.88 -14.79
N VAL A 131 13.22 -10.90 -13.90
CA VAL A 131 14.56 -11.45 -14.22
C VAL A 131 14.57 -12.94 -14.56
N ASP A 132 13.54 -13.69 -14.14
CA ASP A 132 13.52 -15.15 -14.26
C ASP A 132 12.86 -15.61 -15.57
N ASN A 133 11.80 -14.92 -16.02
CA ASN A 133 11.05 -15.32 -17.22
C ASN A 133 11.22 -14.35 -18.39
N ARG A 134 11.34 -13.05 -18.11
CA ARG A 134 11.35 -11.98 -19.13
C ARG A 134 12.20 -10.80 -18.64
N PRO A 135 13.53 -10.90 -18.71
CA PRO A 135 14.46 -9.99 -18.05
C PRO A 135 14.43 -8.56 -18.58
N ASP A 136 13.63 -8.29 -19.60
CA ASP A 136 13.45 -6.96 -20.20
C ASP A 136 12.00 -6.45 -20.05
N GLU A 137 11.11 -7.14 -19.32
CA GLU A 137 9.73 -6.71 -19.13
C GLU A 137 9.47 -6.19 -17.72
N TRP A 138 8.82 -5.03 -17.63
CA TRP A 138 8.29 -4.52 -16.37
C TRP A 138 7.08 -5.33 -15.91
N TYR A 139 7.03 -5.62 -14.62
CA TYR A 139 5.87 -6.13 -13.92
C TYR A 139 5.54 -5.23 -12.73
N GLN A 140 4.25 -5.08 -12.43
CA GLN A 140 3.78 -4.36 -11.26
C GLN A 140 3.25 -5.34 -10.22
N SER A 141 3.72 -5.16 -8.99
CA SER A 141 3.26 -5.91 -7.82
C SER A 141 2.51 -5.00 -6.85
N ARG A 142 1.61 -5.62 -6.09
CA ARG A 142 0.85 -5.02 -4.99
C ARG A 142 0.84 -5.99 -3.83
N HIS A 143 1.12 -5.47 -2.65
CA HIS A 143 1.11 -6.23 -1.41
C HIS A 143 0.52 -5.36 -0.30
N ASP A 144 -0.13 -5.98 0.67
CA ASP A 144 -0.51 -5.28 1.89
C ASP A 144 0.75 -4.78 2.62
N TRP A 145 0.65 -3.62 3.25
CA TRP A 145 1.75 -3.01 3.98
C TRP A 145 1.42 -2.91 5.47
N ASP A 146 2.15 -3.65 6.28
CA ASP A 146 2.01 -3.72 7.74
C ASP A 146 3.18 -3.05 8.49
N GLY A 147 4.11 -2.45 7.75
CA GLY A 147 5.28 -1.73 8.25
C GLY A 147 6.43 -1.77 7.24
N PRO A 148 7.52 -1.03 7.50
CA PRO A 148 8.72 -1.11 6.67
C PRO A 148 9.20 -2.56 6.59
N ILE A 149 9.45 -3.04 5.38
CA ILE A 149 10.13 -4.30 5.15
C ILE A 149 11.56 -4.13 5.70
N ILE A 150 12.14 -5.20 6.26
CA ILE A 150 13.52 -5.19 6.75
C ILE A 150 14.45 -4.60 5.66
N ASP A 151 15.34 -3.70 6.08
CA ASP A 151 16.26 -2.94 5.23
C ASP A 151 15.62 -1.99 4.21
N GLN A 152 14.33 -1.68 4.34
CA GLN A 152 13.67 -0.60 3.58
C GLN A 152 13.40 0.61 4.47
N ARG A 153 13.65 1.80 3.93
CA ARG A 153 13.22 3.06 4.54
C ARG A 153 11.95 3.55 3.87
N ILE A 154 11.08 4.22 4.64
CA ILE A 154 9.96 4.97 4.07
C ILE A 154 10.17 6.46 4.29
N THR A 155 9.75 7.27 3.32
CA THR A 155 9.82 8.74 3.38
C THR A 155 8.42 9.30 3.16
N PHE A 156 7.99 10.21 4.03
CA PHE A 156 6.66 10.83 3.92
C PHE A 156 6.54 11.63 2.62
N GLY A 157 5.54 11.31 1.81
CA GLY A 157 5.26 11.99 0.55
C GLY A 157 4.15 13.04 0.67
N GLY A 158 3.10 12.74 1.45
CA GLY A 158 2.01 13.69 1.67
C GLY A 158 0.73 13.05 2.20
N MET A 159 -0.30 13.90 2.34
CA MET A 159 -1.61 13.53 2.87
C MET A 159 -2.71 14.13 1.98
N THR A 160 -3.78 13.37 1.75
CA THR A 160 -4.98 13.81 1.02
C THR A 160 -6.25 13.32 1.71
N ASP A 161 -7.40 13.85 1.30
CA ASP A 161 -8.71 13.46 1.83
C ASP A 161 -9.19 12.14 1.23
N SER A 162 -8.81 11.85 -0.01
CA SER A 162 -9.23 10.65 -0.70
C SER A 162 -8.27 10.29 -1.81
N THR A 163 -8.08 8.99 -2.00
CA THR A 163 -7.47 8.40 -3.20
C THR A 163 -8.13 7.06 -3.47
N SER A 164 -7.90 6.52 -4.66
CA SER A 164 -8.42 5.22 -5.07
C SER A 164 -7.27 4.28 -5.37
N ILE A 165 -7.06 3.28 -4.53
CA ILE A 165 -6.08 2.22 -4.78
C ILE A 165 -6.37 1.51 -6.10
N SER A 166 -7.64 1.22 -6.38
CA SER A 166 -8.06 0.58 -7.62
C SER A 166 -7.68 1.43 -8.85
N LYS A 167 -7.83 2.76 -8.75
CA LYS A 167 -7.38 3.70 -9.79
C LYS A 167 -5.85 3.67 -9.93
N LEU A 168 -5.11 3.76 -8.83
CA LEU A 168 -3.64 3.74 -8.84
C LEU A 168 -3.11 2.42 -9.41
N TRP A 169 -3.71 1.29 -9.02
CA TRP A 169 -3.38 -0.03 -9.54
C TRP A 169 -3.55 -0.10 -11.06
N LYS A 170 -4.71 0.33 -11.58
CA LYS A 170 -5.00 0.37 -13.02
C LYS A 170 -4.06 1.32 -13.76
N ALA A 171 -3.80 2.51 -13.20
CA ALA A 171 -2.90 3.49 -13.78
C ALA A 171 -1.47 2.93 -13.88
N GLY A 172 -0.99 2.29 -12.82
CA GLY A 172 0.31 1.63 -12.85
C GLY A 172 0.38 0.53 -13.91
N LYS A 173 -0.67 -0.31 -14.05
CA LYS A 173 -0.69 -1.37 -15.07
C LYS A 173 -0.64 -0.77 -16.47
N LYS A 174 -1.28 0.38 -16.68
CA LYS A 174 -1.16 1.16 -17.92
C LYS A 174 0.26 1.69 -18.10
N TRP A 175 0.88 2.26 -17.07
CA TRP A 175 2.27 2.72 -17.12
C TRP A 175 3.22 1.60 -17.53
N VAL A 176 3.09 0.41 -16.93
CA VAL A 176 3.89 -0.79 -17.27
C VAL A 176 3.70 -1.18 -18.74
N LYS A 177 2.46 -1.20 -19.23
CA LYS A 177 2.16 -1.48 -20.63
C LYS A 177 2.79 -0.43 -21.56
N ASP A 178 2.70 0.84 -21.18
CA ASP A 178 3.27 1.93 -21.96
C ASP A 178 4.80 1.86 -21.94
N ALA A 179 5.43 1.50 -20.83
CA ALA A 179 6.88 1.33 -20.71
C ALA A 179 7.42 0.30 -21.71
N GLY A 180 6.70 -0.83 -21.86
CA GLY A 180 7.18 -1.97 -22.63
C GLY A 180 8.50 -2.48 -22.04
N ASN A 181 9.54 -2.55 -22.87
CA ASN A 181 10.86 -3.03 -22.47
C ASN A 181 11.86 -1.89 -22.21
N ARG A 182 11.39 -0.63 -22.14
CA ARG A 182 12.26 0.52 -21.94
C ARG A 182 12.73 0.58 -20.49
N MET A 183 14.03 0.58 -20.28
CA MET A 183 14.66 0.67 -18.96
C MET A 183 15.77 1.71 -19.00
N ASP A 184 15.43 2.95 -18.67
CA ASP A 184 16.31 4.11 -18.77
C ASP A 184 15.97 5.18 -17.71
N ALA A 185 16.50 6.39 -17.86
CA ALA A 185 16.25 7.49 -16.94
C ALA A 185 14.78 7.98 -16.92
N ASP A 186 14.02 7.70 -17.99
CA ASP A 186 12.62 8.07 -18.15
C ASP A 186 11.67 6.90 -17.80
N TRP A 187 12.16 5.67 -17.90
CA TRP A 187 11.43 4.45 -17.56
C TRP A 187 12.17 3.65 -16.47
N ASN A 188 11.86 3.99 -15.22
CA ASN A 188 12.39 3.31 -14.02
C ASN A 188 11.40 3.37 -12.85
N CYS A 189 11.73 2.70 -11.75
CA CYS A 189 10.86 2.62 -10.57
C CYS A 189 10.56 3.98 -9.92
N LEU A 190 11.46 4.96 -10.01
CA LEU A 190 11.22 6.32 -9.51
C LEU A 190 10.21 7.07 -10.39
N GLN A 191 10.30 6.92 -11.70
CA GLN A 191 9.33 7.54 -12.62
C GLN A 191 7.95 6.90 -12.48
N TYR A 192 7.89 5.58 -12.29
CA TYR A 192 6.65 4.89 -11.91
C TYR A 192 6.06 5.44 -10.60
N TYR A 193 6.88 5.59 -9.56
CA TYR A 193 6.45 6.18 -8.28
C TYR A 193 5.90 7.60 -8.47
N ARG A 194 6.65 8.48 -9.15
CA ARG A 194 6.25 9.87 -9.44
C ARG A 194 4.95 9.93 -10.23
N TYR A 195 4.79 9.05 -11.22
CA TYR A 195 3.56 8.95 -11.98
C TYR A 195 2.37 8.60 -11.09
N LEU A 196 2.47 7.59 -10.23
CA LEU A 196 1.38 7.24 -9.32
C LEU A 196 1.07 8.37 -8.33
N VAL A 197 2.10 9.01 -7.76
CA VAL A 197 1.91 10.13 -6.83
C VAL A 197 1.18 11.29 -7.49
N SER A 198 1.42 11.58 -8.77
CA SER A 198 0.70 12.64 -9.51
C SER A 198 -0.82 12.42 -9.62
N LEU A 199 -1.32 11.23 -9.27
CA LEU A 199 -2.72 10.85 -9.36
C LEU A 199 -3.44 10.82 -7.99
N ILE A 200 -2.72 11.10 -6.91
CA ILE A 200 -3.18 11.15 -5.51
C ILE A 200 -3.58 12.58 -5.14
#